data_AF-A0A917G5N5-F1
#
_entry.id   AF-A0A917G5N5-F1
#
_cell.length_a   1.000
_cell.length_b   1.000
_cell.length_c   1.000
_cell.angle_alpha   90.00
_cell.angle_beta   90.00
_cell.angle_gamma   90.00
#
_symmetry.space_group_name_H-M   'P 1'
#
loop_
_entity.id
_entity.type
_entity.pdbx_description
1 polymer ?
#
loop_
_entity_poly.entity_id
_entity_poly.type
_entity_poly.pdbx_seq_one_letter_code
_entity_poly.pdbx_strand_id
1 'polypeptide(L)'
;MLGNNKKLNLQMINFVYGESKKVNFKHVQQQEITTLYECMKQFSHEIRNRYEYEDYLNEMFGDIRKSINRFFTSFDEYNILFEKYFTQIIERFKELRVQYPQLFNTYGRPLLNSLKDIRDNYINDNFLQIEVKKHINSHLNQCIVTRYDSTIKDVDGVPILRASEYLKGGKIYDEVFIIGSPEFYDERFSRVFLARITYFISYDIFQNKIRKTKPFKNIKKSDVIDNMYENVRISKGIDGQLFEVDFGKALEEQFQKDEIIARHEGNSQKLNAIDRVEANLIVLHNNYYTFIPIDSKLRKIDSKTLHLSSAKIKDLEPGDWLLFRNNTNTDLIIEVANKLLGEEHVNHRKWQKIWKRKLRHLIEKNGEEKMIRYLKKNGITTANPQNLRNWIKEESISMKSFDNLLVALKFDEETQKEIQESSRILNSKHIQAGRFITNQLLNELDETIVENLIDNGYATFTSPLVEGASFNIEVVDEIDYTPILVDYCDVFTIWRY
;
A
#
# COMPACT_ATOMS: atom_id res chain seq x y z
N MET A 1 -20.01 -12.51 -0.55
CA MET A 1 -20.78 -13.44 -1.40
C MET A 1 -19.89 -14.54 -1.94
N LEU A 2 -19.99 -15.76 -1.38
CA LEU A 2 -19.56 -17.03 -1.99
C LEU A 2 -20.69 -17.53 -2.90
N GLY A 3 -21.04 -16.71 -3.88
CA GLY A 3 -22.16 -16.92 -4.78
C GLY A 3 -21.69 -16.89 -6.22
N ASN A 4 -20.81 -17.82 -6.59
CA ASN A 4 -20.77 -18.38 -7.93
C ASN A 4 -19.92 -19.67 -7.93
N ASN A 5 -20.56 -20.77 -8.34
CA ASN A 5 -20.05 -22.13 -8.53
C ASN A 5 -19.49 -22.90 -7.32
N LYS A 6 -20.40 -23.45 -6.48
CA LYS A 6 -20.09 -24.58 -5.56
C LYS A 6 -19.35 -25.73 -6.27
N LYS A 7 -19.62 -25.96 -7.56
CA LYS A 7 -18.97 -27.00 -8.37
C LYS A 7 -17.50 -26.68 -8.70
N LEU A 8 -17.16 -25.42 -9.00
CA LEU A 8 -15.76 -24.99 -9.18
C LEU A 8 -14.99 -25.15 -7.86
N ASN A 9 -15.59 -24.75 -6.74
CA ASN A 9 -14.93 -24.84 -5.43
C ASN A 9 -14.68 -26.30 -5.02
N LEU A 10 -15.62 -27.22 -5.31
CA LEU A 10 -15.42 -28.66 -5.08
C LEU A 10 -14.38 -29.26 -6.03
N GLN A 11 -14.39 -28.90 -7.31
CA GLN A 11 -13.37 -29.32 -8.27
C GLN A 11 -11.97 -28.85 -7.85
N MET A 12 -11.87 -27.62 -7.37
CA MET A 12 -10.62 -27.05 -6.86
C MET A 12 -10.14 -27.77 -5.60
N ILE A 13 -11.02 -28.00 -4.62
CA ILE A 13 -10.67 -28.75 -3.41
C ILE A 13 -10.24 -30.18 -3.75
N ASN A 14 -10.97 -30.85 -4.66
CA ASN A 14 -10.62 -32.19 -5.13
C ASN A 14 -9.28 -32.20 -5.88
N PHE A 15 -9.02 -31.20 -6.70
CA PHE A 15 -7.73 -31.07 -7.37
C PHE A 15 -6.62 -30.88 -6.33
N VAL A 16 -6.75 -29.91 -5.42
CA VAL A 16 -5.71 -29.54 -4.44
C VAL A 16 -5.41 -30.66 -3.43
N TYR A 17 -6.40 -31.43 -2.99
CA TYR A 17 -6.20 -32.44 -1.95
C TYR A 17 -6.37 -33.89 -2.41
N GLY A 18 -7.12 -34.14 -3.49
CA GLY A 18 -7.43 -35.48 -3.99
C GLY A 18 -6.53 -35.97 -5.13
N GLU A 19 -6.00 -35.09 -5.98
CA GLU A 19 -5.11 -35.49 -7.07
C GLU A 19 -3.65 -35.62 -6.64
N SER A 20 -2.96 -36.63 -7.21
CA SER A 20 -1.53 -36.87 -7.01
C SER A 20 -0.68 -35.76 -7.63
N LYS A 21 0.21 -35.16 -6.84
CA LYS A 21 1.12 -34.08 -7.25
C LYS A 21 2.57 -34.43 -7.03
N LYS A 22 3.45 -33.80 -7.82
CA LYS A 22 4.91 -33.92 -7.69
C LYS A 22 5.53 -32.55 -7.48
N VAL A 23 6.43 -32.45 -6.51
CA VAL A 23 7.21 -31.23 -6.25
C VAL A 23 8.68 -31.56 -6.42
N ASN A 24 9.33 -30.82 -7.31
CA ASN A 24 10.71 -31.00 -7.72
C ASN A 24 11.52 -29.74 -7.45
N PHE A 25 12.82 -29.92 -7.23
CA PHE A 25 13.77 -28.86 -6.96
C PHE A 25 14.86 -28.91 -8.02
N LYS A 26 15.19 -27.77 -8.63
CA LYS A 26 16.27 -27.63 -9.60
C LYS A 26 17.18 -26.48 -9.22
N HIS A 27 18.48 -26.73 -9.37
CA HIS A 27 19.52 -25.72 -9.20
C HIS A 27 20.09 -25.34 -10.54
N VAL A 28 20.26 -24.04 -10.76
CA VAL A 28 20.98 -23.48 -11.89
C VAL A 28 22.40 -23.16 -11.42
N GLN A 29 23.38 -23.87 -11.98
CA GLN A 29 24.79 -23.69 -11.64
C GLN A 29 25.38 -22.59 -12.52
N GLN A 30 25.81 -21.48 -11.90
CA GLN A 30 26.46 -20.37 -12.61
C GLN A 30 27.56 -19.75 -11.76
N GLN A 31 28.77 -19.70 -12.32
CA GLN A 31 29.95 -19.24 -11.59
C GLN A 31 29.89 -17.74 -11.32
N GLU A 32 29.33 -16.95 -12.25
CA GLU A 32 29.22 -15.51 -12.17
C GLU A 32 28.28 -15.10 -11.03
N ILE A 33 27.14 -15.77 -10.91
CA ILE A 33 26.18 -15.55 -9.81
C ILE A 33 26.74 -16.03 -8.47
N THR A 34 27.43 -17.16 -8.47
CA THR A 34 28.12 -17.66 -7.28
C THR A 34 29.18 -16.67 -6.79
N THR A 35 29.96 -16.11 -7.72
CA THR A 35 31.00 -15.11 -7.41
C THR A 35 30.38 -13.83 -6.86
N LEU A 36 29.31 -13.34 -7.48
CA LEU A 36 28.58 -12.16 -7.01
C LEU A 36 28.07 -12.36 -5.57
N TYR A 37 27.49 -13.53 -5.30
CA TYR A 37 26.99 -13.90 -3.98
C TYR A 37 28.10 -13.94 -2.93
N GLU A 38 29.21 -14.61 -3.21
CA GLU A 38 30.33 -14.73 -2.28
C GLU A 38 30.97 -13.37 -1.97
N CYS A 39 31.13 -12.51 -2.98
CA CYS A 39 31.58 -11.13 -2.77
C CYS A 39 30.62 -10.36 -1.85
N MET A 40 29.31 -10.49 -2.06
CA MET A 40 28.31 -9.86 -1.19
C MET A 40 28.34 -10.42 0.23
N LYS A 41 28.55 -11.73 0.38
CA LYS A 41 28.58 -12.42 1.68
C LYS A 41 29.76 -11.98 2.51
N GLN A 42 30.93 -11.89 1.90
CA GLN A 42 32.13 -11.35 2.55
C GLN A 42 31.93 -9.90 2.99
N PHE A 43 31.32 -9.07 2.13
CA PHE A 43 31.03 -7.68 2.49
C PHE A 43 30.04 -7.59 3.67
N SER A 44 28.93 -8.35 3.63
CA SER A 44 27.96 -8.39 4.73
C SER A 44 28.58 -8.87 6.05
N HIS A 45 29.48 -9.86 5.98
CA HIS A 45 30.17 -10.36 7.16
C HIS A 45 31.07 -9.31 7.80
N GLU A 46 31.81 -8.55 6.98
CA GLU A 46 32.64 -7.44 7.48
C GLU A 46 31.78 -6.35 8.15
N ILE A 47 30.69 -5.92 7.49
CA ILE A 47 29.78 -4.90 8.03
C ILE A 47 29.23 -5.34 9.39
N ARG A 48 28.67 -6.56 9.46
CA ARG A 48 28.08 -7.09 10.71
C ARG A 48 29.08 -7.27 11.85
N ASN A 49 30.34 -7.56 11.56
CA ASN A 49 31.32 -7.86 12.62
C ASN A 49 32.12 -6.65 13.07
N ARG A 50 32.28 -5.63 12.22
CA ARG A 50 33.17 -4.49 12.50
C ARG A 50 32.49 -3.13 12.43
N TYR A 51 31.30 -3.05 11.84
CA TYR A 51 30.59 -1.81 11.58
C TYR A 51 29.11 -1.89 12.00
N GLU A 52 28.76 -2.76 12.95
CA GLU A 52 27.36 -3.00 13.34
C GLU A 52 26.65 -1.75 13.92
N TYR A 53 27.40 -0.78 14.45
CA TYR A 53 26.86 0.47 15.02
C TYR A 53 27.02 1.69 14.10
N GLU A 54 27.49 1.51 12.86
CA GLU A 54 27.67 2.60 11.89
C GLU A 54 26.41 2.72 11.03
N ASP A 55 25.41 3.45 11.51
CA ASP A 55 24.07 3.52 10.91
C ASP A 55 24.10 3.89 9.42
N TYR A 56 24.86 4.92 9.05
CA TYR A 56 24.97 5.37 7.66
C TYR A 56 25.57 4.29 6.74
N LEU A 57 26.58 3.56 7.23
CA LEU A 57 27.21 2.49 6.46
C LEU A 57 26.28 1.27 6.34
N ASN A 58 25.51 0.96 7.38
CA ASN A 58 24.50 -0.10 7.34
C ASN A 58 23.36 0.24 6.38
N GLU A 59 22.89 1.50 6.37
CA GLU A 59 21.89 1.99 5.41
C GLU A 59 22.41 1.88 3.97
N MET A 60 23.61 2.41 3.71
CA MET A 60 24.25 2.33 2.39
C MET A 60 24.46 0.88 1.93
N PHE A 61 24.91 -0.02 2.82
CA PHE A 61 25.03 -1.44 2.51
C PHE A 61 23.67 -2.10 2.27
N GLY A 62 22.64 -1.73 3.03
CA GLY A 62 21.26 -2.15 2.84
C GLY A 62 20.74 -1.85 1.44
N ASP A 63 21.02 -0.66 0.93
CA ASP A 63 20.67 -0.26 -0.44
C ASP A 63 21.41 -1.08 -1.50
N ILE A 64 22.73 -1.24 -1.35
CA ILE A 64 23.54 -2.09 -2.26
C ILE A 64 22.99 -3.52 -2.28
N ARG A 65 22.71 -4.08 -1.10
CA ARG A 65 22.13 -5.40 -0.92
C ARG A 65 20.77 -5.51 -1.61
N LYS A 66 19.87 -4.55 -1.38
CA LYS A 66 18.50 -4.54 -1.95
C LYS A 66 18.53 -4.56 -3.47
N SER A 67 19.41 -3.77 -4.08
CA SER A 67 19.55 -3.70 -5.54
C SER A 67 20.18 -4.95 -6.13
N ILE A 68 21.22 -5.50 -5.51
CA ILE A 68 21.89 -6.71 -6.02
C ILE A 68 21.06 -7.98 -5.79
N ASN A 69 20.23 -8.03 -4.75
CA ASN A 69 19.32 -9.15 -4.52
C ASN A 69 18.38 -9.42 -5.72
N ARG A 70 18.11 -8.40 -6.54
CA ARG A 70 17.32 -8.54 -7.77
C ARG A 70 17.97 -9.48 -8.79
N PHE A 71 19.30 -9.55 -8.82
CA PHE A 71 20.03 -10.46 -9.72
C PHE A 71 19.91 -11.93 -9.31
N PHE A 72 19.62 -12.21 -8.04
CA PHE A 72 19.42 -13.56 -7.53
C PHE A 72 17.98 -14.06 -7.65
N THR A 73 17.01 -13.13 -7.71
CA THR A 73 15.58 -13.44 -7.52
C THR A 73 14.69 -13.04 -8.68
N SER A 74 15.16 -12.18 -9.59
CA SER A 74 14.38 -11.77 -10.75
C SER A 74 14.43 -12.78 -11.88
N PHE A 75 13.35 -12.83 -12.65
CA PHE A 75 13.24 -13.58 -13.90
C PHE A 75 13.50 -12.72 -15.14
N ASP A 76 13.49 -11.39 -14.99
CA ASP A 76 13.76 -10.45 -16.08
C ASP A 76 15.20 -10.60 -16.60
N GLU A 77 15.39 -10.31 -17.88
CA GLU A 77 16.72 -10.21 -18.50
C GLU A 77 17.61 -9.19 -17.76
N TYR A 78 18.93 -9.42 -17.78
CA TYR A 78 19.84 -8.59 -17.00
C TYR A 78 19.89 -7.14 -17.49
N ASN A 79 19.67 -6.86 -18.77
CA ASN A 79 19.54 -5.52 -19.35
C ASN A 79 18.55 -4.66 -18.55
N ILE A 80 17.35 -5.18 -18.29
CA ILE A 80 16.27 -4.51 -17.56
C ILE A 80 16.68 -4.28 -16.12
N LEU A 81 17.34 -5.26 -15.48
CA LEU A 81 17.84 -5.09 -14.11
C LEU A 81 18.92 -4.01 -14.03
N PHE A 82 19.84 -3.98 -14.99
CA PHE A 82 20.85 -2.93 -15.06
C PHE A 82 20.22 -1.55 -15.32
N GLU A 83 19.31 -1.42 -16.28
CA GLU A 83 18.62 -0.15 -16.52
C GLU A 83 17.92 0.39 -15.28
N LYS A 84 17.27 -0.48 -14.51
CA LYS A 84 16.48 -0.10 -13.34
C LYS A 84 17.32 0.20 -12.09
N TYR A 85 18.37 -0.59 -11.84
CA TYR A 85 19.07 -0.57 -10.54
C TYR A 85 20.51 -0.07 -10.63
N PHE A 86 21.12 -0.01 -11.81
CA PHE A 86 22.56 0.25 -11.94
C PHE A 86 22.95 1.66 -11.50
N THR A 87 22.15 2.68 -11.79
CA THR A 87 22.43 4.06 -11.36
C THR A 87 22.57 4.15 -9.85
N GLN A 88 21.58 3.62 -9.11
CA GLN A 88 21.60 3.59 -7.64
C GLN A 88 22.80 2.79 -7.10
N ILE A 89 23.08 1.62 -7.69
CA ILE A 89 24.25 0.81 -7.33
C ILE A 89 25.54 1.62 -7.47
N ILE A 90 25.73 2.30 -8.60
CA ILE A 90 26.93 3.09 -8.88
C ILE A 90 27.06 4.29 -7.95
N GLU A 91 25.97 4.97 -7.63
CA GLU A 91 25.96 6.09 -6.68
C GLU A 91 26.40 5.64 -5.28
N ARG A 92 25.80 4.56 -4.75
CA ARG A 92 26.22 4.00 -3.45
C ARG A 92 27.68 3.51 -3.46
N PHE A 93 28.17 2.96 -4.57
CA PHE A 93 29.58 2.61 -4.68
C PHE A 93 30.51 3.82 -4.77
N LYS A 94 30.09 4.93 -5.37
CA LYS A 94 30.84 6.19 -5.36
C LYS A 94 30.92 6.76 -3.95
N GLU A 95 29.81 6.75 -3.21
CA GLU A 95 29.76 7.16 -1.80
C GLU A 95 30.69 6.30 -0.95
N LEU A 96 30.56 4.98 -1.06
CA LEU A 96 31.44 4.00 -0.38
C LEU A 96 32.91 4.26 -0.68
N ARG A 97 33.25 4.56 -1.94
CA ARG A 97 34.64 4.86 -2.35
C ARG A 97 35.19 6.12 -1.71
N VAL A 98 34.36 7.15 -1.53
CA VAL A 98 34.78 8.43 -0.95
C VAL A 98 34.90 8.33 0.57
N GLN A 99 33.90 7.75 1.22
CA GLN A 99 33.79 7.76 2.68
C GLN A 99 34.52 6.58 3.34
N TYR A 100 34.55 5.42 2.68
CA TYR A 100 35.17 4.19 3.19
C TYR A 100 36.10 3.55 2.14
N PRO A 101 37.19 4.22 1.73
CA PRO A 101 38.01 3.80 0.60
C PRO A 101 38.64 2.42 0.74
N GLN A 102 39.03 2.01 1.96
CA GLN A 102 39.57 0.68 2.22
C GLN A 102 38.50 -0.41 2.06
N LEU A 103 37.30 -0.15 2.57
CA LEU A 103 36.16 -1.06 2.47
C LEU A 103 35.70 -1.20 1.02
N PHE A 104 35.66 -0.08 0.28
CA PHE A 104 35.44 -0.09 -1.16
C PHE A 104 36.48 -0.94 -1.90
N ASN A 105 37.77 -0.72 -1.67
CA ASN A 105 38.81 -1.44 -2.39
C ASN A 105 38.81 -2.95 -2.10
N THR A 106 38.50 -3.33 -0.85
CA THR A 106 38.53 -4.72 -0.39
C THR A 106 37.28 -5.48 -0.80
N TYR A 107 36.09 -4.89 -0.60
CA TYR A 107 34.81 -5.60 -0.78
C TYR A 107 33.94 -5.00 -1.89
N GLY A 108 33.90 -3.67 -2.02
CA GLY A 108 33.09 -3.02 -3.04
C GLY A 108 33.59 -3.23 -4.47
N ARG A 109 34.90 -3.16 -4.70
CA ARG A 109 35.51 -3.31 -6.02
C ARG A 109 35.35 -4.72 -6.60
N PRO A 110 35.58 -5.82 -5.86
CA PRO A 110 35.27 -7.17 -6.36
C PRO A 110 33.80 -7.35 -6.74
N LEU A 111 32.88 -6.82 -5.93
CA LEU A 111 31.44 -6.88 -6.22
C LEU A 111 31.09 -6.14 -7.51
N LEU A 112 31.63 -4.94 -7.70
CA LEU A 112 31.46 -4.13 -8.90
C LEU A 112 32.04 -4.81 -10.15
N ASN A 113 33.19 -5.46 -10.02
CA ASN A 113 33.79 -6.23 -11.10
C ASN A 113 32.91 -7.42 -11.49
N SER A 114 32.38 -8.16 -10.50
CA SER A 114 31.47 -9.28 -10.77
C SER A 114 30.18 -8.82 -11.48
N LEU A 115 29.59 -7.69 -11.06
CA LEU A 115 28.46 -7.10 -11.77
C LEU A 115 28.82 -6.68 -13.20
N LYS A 116 30.01 -6.09 -13.39
CA LYS A 116 30.51 -5.72 -14.71
C LYS A 116 30.66 -6.96 -15.61
N ASP A 117 31.19 -8.05 -15.08
CA ASP A 117 31.36 -9.30 -15.86
C ASP A 117 30.01 -9.88 -16.30
N ILE A 118 28.99 -9.84 -15.43
CA ILE A 118 27.61 -10.22 -15.78
C ILE A 118 27.07 -9.29 -16.88
N ARG A 119 27.25 -7.98 -16.73
CA ARG A 119 26.77 -6.98 -17.68
C ARG A 119 27.43 -7.12 -19.04
N ASP A 120 28.74 -7.29 -19.09
CA ASP A 120 29.48 -7.23 -20.35
C ASP A 120 29.34 -8.55 -21.15
N ASN A 121 29.11 -9.69 -20.48
CA ASN A 121 29.04 -11.00 -21.14
C ASN A 121 27.63 -11.61 -21.24
N TYR A 122 26.69 -11.22 -20.38
CA TYR A 122 25.38 -11.90 -20.25
C TYR A 122 24.19 -10.92 -20.24
N ILE A 123 24.34 -9.72 -20.80
CA ILE A 123 23.34 -8.65 -20.66
C ILE A 123 21.90 -9.06 -21.03
N ASN A 124 21.72 -9.94 -22.02
CA ASN A 124 20.39 -10.39 -22.47
C ASN A 124 20.00 -11.77 -21.92
N ASP A 125 20.82 -12.36 -21.06
CA ASP A 125 20.76 -13.78 -20.71
C ASP A 125 20.58 -13.97 -19.20
N ASN A 126 19.34 -13.95 -18.72
CA ASN A 126 19.05 -14.38 -17.35
C ASN A 126 19.11 -15.93 -17.28
N PHE A 127 20.01 -16.45 -16.46
CA PHE A 127 20.26 -17.89 -16.38
C PHE A 127 19.07 -18.71 -15.87
N LEU A 128 18.22 -18.15 -14.99
CA LEU A 128 16.98 -18.79 -14.55
C LEU A 128 15.99 -18.85 -15.71
N GLN A 129 15.90 -17.78 -16.50
CA GLN A 129 15.06 -17.72 -17.70
C GLN A 129 15.50 -18.74 -18.76
N ILE A 130 16.81 -18.82 -19.03
CA ILE A 130 17.39 -19.81 -19.93
C ILE A 130 17.06 -21.23 -19.47
N GLU A 131 17.17 -21.51 -18.17
CA GLU A 131 16.86 -22.84 -17.66
C GLU A 131 15.37 -23.17 -17.83
N VAL A 132 14.46 -22.24 -17.52
CA VAL A 132 13.02 -22.44 -17.69
C VAL A 132 12.66 -22.68 -19.15
N LYS A 133 13.20 -21.88 -20.08
CA LYS A 133 12.96 -22.01 -21.54
C LYS A 133 13.24 -23.43 -22.05
N LYS A 134 14.23 -24.15 -21.49
CA LYS A 134 14.54 -25.55 -21.87
C LYS A 134 13.43 -26.55 -21.52
N HIS A 135 12.54 -26.21 -20.58
CA HIS A 135 11.47 -27.09 -20.08
C HIS A 135 10.06 -26.62 -20.48
N ILE A 136 9.93 -25.50 -21.19
CA ILE A 136 8.64 -25.05 -21.72
C ILE A 136 8.14 -26.05 -22.78
N ASN A 137 6.87 -26.40 -22.68
CA ASN A 137 6.20 -27.30 -23.59
C ASN A 137 4.83 -26.72 -23.98
N SER A 138 4.71 -26.35 -25.26
CA SER A 138 3.51 -25.71 -25.82
C SER A 138 2.24 -26.57 -25.78
N HIS A 139 2.34 -27.86 -25.46
CA HIS A 139 1.19 -28.76 -25.30
C HIS A 139 0.66 -28.85 -23.87
N LEU A 140 1.33 -28.22 -22.90
CA LEU A 140 0.95 -28.25 -21.49
C LEU A 140 0.40 -26.89 -21.05
N ASN A 141 -0.58 -26.90 -20.15
CA ASN A 141 -1.01 -25.68 -19.49
C ASN A 141 -0.02 -25.31 -18.39
N GLN A 142 0.95 -24.46 -18.72
CA GLN A 142 2.07 -24.08 -17.85
C GLN A 142 1.93 -22.63 -17.36
N CYS A 143 2.60 -22.31 -16.25
CA CYS A 143 2.89 -20.92 -15.87
C CYS A 143 4.24 -20.80 -15.16
N ILE A 144 4.77 -19.58 -15.15
CA ILE A 144 5.96 -19.20 -14.42
C ILE A 144 5.52 -18.31 -13.26
N VAL A 145 6.04 -18.54 -12.06
CA VAL A 145 5.68 -17.78 -10.87
C VAL A 145 6.90 -17.09 -10.29
N THR A 146 6.83 -15.78 -10.15
CA THR A 146 7.89 -14.94 -9.57
C THR A 146 7.43 -14.30 -8.27
N ARG A 147 8.36 -14.01 -7.35
CA ARG A 147 8.05 -13.29 -6.11
C ARG A 147 7.65 -11.83 -6.40
N TYR A 148 8.34 -11.21 -7.33
CA TYR A 148 8.19 -9.82 -7.70
C TYR A 148 7.63 -9.70 -9.11
N ASP A 149 7.01 -8.56 -9.41
CA ASP A 149 6.53 -8.27 -10.76
C ASP A 149 7.69 -8.31 -11.77
N SER A 150 7.46 -9.10 -12.81
CA SER A 150 8.31 -9.18 -13.99
C SER A 150 7.83 -8.13 -14.98
N THR A 151 8.78 -7.46 -15.63
CA THR A 151 8.48 -6.54 -16.74
C THR A 151 7.98 -7.29 -17.97
N ILE A 152 8.37 -8.55 -18.11
CA ILE A 152 7.91 -9.47 -19.14
C ILE A 152 6.68 -10.22 -18.61
N LYS A 153 5.63 -10.32 -19.43
CA LYS A 153 4.37 -10.97 -19.01
C LYS A 153 4.23 -12.41 -19.51
N ASP A 154 5.02 -12.82 -20.49
CA ASP A 154 5.07 -14.20 -20.98
C ASP A 154 6.45 -14.55 -21.56
N VAL A 155 6.78 -15.84 -21.56
CA VAL A 155 7.95 -16.38 -22.25
C VAL A 155 7.50 -17.57 -23.08
N ASP A 156 7.72 -17.52 -24.39
CA ASP A 156 7.34 -18.57 -25.34
C ASP A 156 5.86 -18.98 -25.21
N GLY A 157 4.98 -18.02 -24.94
CA GLY A 157 3.53 -18.23 -24.74
C GLY A 157 3.14 -18.77 -23.36
N VAL A 158 4.08 -18.95 -22.43
CA VAL A 158 3.83 -19.31 -21.04
C VAL A 158 3.70 -18.05 -20.19
N PRO A 159 2.55 -17.81 -19.51
CA PRO A 159 2.34 -16.61 -18.72
C PRO A 159 3.26 -16.57 -17.48
N ILE A 160 3.79 -15.39 -17.19
CA ILE A 160 4.49 -15.08 -15.95
C ILE A 160 3.49 -14.42 -14.99
N LEU A 161 3.38 -14.99 -13.79
CA LEU A 161 2.48 -14.54 -12.74
C LEU A 161 3.27 -14.16 -11.50
N ARG A 162 2.84 -13.10 -10.82
CA ARG A 162 3.29 -12.83 -9.46
C ARG A 162 2.74 -13.88 -8.50
N ALA A 163 3.48 -14.14 -7.43
CA ALA A 163 3.11 -15.10 -6.39
C ALA A 163 1.67 -14.93 -5.86
N SER A 164 1.23 -13.68 -5.70
CA SER A 164 -0.13 -13.34 -5.26
C SER A 164 -1.18 -13.71 -6.29
N GLU A 165 -0.94 -13.42 -7.57
CA GLU A 165 -1.84 -13.73 -8.69
C GLU A 165 -2.02 -15.23 -8.85
N TYR A 166 -0.93 -16.00 -8.78
CA TYR A 166 -0.97 -17.46 -8.86
C TYR A 166 -1.86 -18.06 -7.76
N LEU A 167 -1.72 -17.62 -6.51
CA LEU A 167 -2.52 -18.12 -5.40
C LEU A 167 -3.99 -17.63 -5.43
N LYS A 168 -4.23 -16.37 -5.82
CA LYS A 168 -5.58 -15.77 -5.85
C LYS A 168 -6.40 -16.22 -7.05
N GLY A 169 -5.76 -16.37 -8.21
CA GLY A 169 -6.41 -16.70 -9.48
C GLY A 169 -7.05 -18.08 -9.48
N GLY A 170 -6.56 -18.99 -8.63
CA GLY A 170 -7.17 -20.31 -8.46
C GLY A 170 -7.23 -21.13 -9.76
N LYS A 171 -6.33 -20.84 -10.71
CA LYS A 171 -6.21 -21.59 -11.95
C LYS A 171 -5.36 -22.83 -11.69
N ILE A 172 -5.78 -23.95 -12.26
CA ILE A 172 -5.08 -25.23 -12.19
C ILE A 172 -4.15 -25.33 -13.40
N TYR A 173 -2.94 -25.85 -13.18
CA TYR A 173 -1.90 -26.02 -14.21
C TYR A 173 -1.44 -27.48 -14.30
N ASP A 174 -0.92 -27.87 -15.47
CA ASP A 174 -0.21 -29.13 -15.60
C ASP A 174 1.17 -29.01 -14.94
N GLU A 175 1.89 -27.94 -15.24
CA GLU A 175 3.19 -27.64 -14.62
C GLU A 175 3.31 -26.17 -14.21
N VAL A 176 4.06 -25.91 -13.14
CA VAL A 176 4.42 -24.55 -12.71
C VAL A 176 5.90 -24.46 -12.41
N PHE A 177 6.52 -23.38 -12.87
CA PHE A 177 7.92 -23.04 -12.61
C PHE A 177 7.99 -21.87 -11.62
N ILE A 178 8.25 -22.16 -10.34
CA ILE A 178 8.42 -21.15 -9.30
C ILE A 178 9.89 -20.74 -9.26
N ILE A 179 10.14 -19.44 -9.46
CA ILE A 179 11.48 -18.88 -9.54
C ILE A 179 11.98 -18.51 -8.15
N GLY A 180 13.00 -19.21 -7.67
CA GLY A 180 13.58 -19.08 -6.34
C GLY A 180 13.21 -20.24 -5.40
N SER A 181 13.83 -20.23 -4.24
CA SER A 181 13.64 -21.24 -3.20
C SER A 181 12.30 -21.07 -2.48
N PRO A 182 11.67 -22.15 -1.97
CA PRO A 182 10.40 -22.08 -1.23
C PRO A 182 10.41 -21.09 -0.06
N GLU A 183 11.56 -20.91 0.60
CA GLU A 183 11.73 -19.99 1.73
C GLU A 183 11.62 -18.50 1.36
N PHE A 184 11.75 -18.17 0.07
CA PHE A 184 11.52 -16.80 -0.41
C PHE A 184 10.05 -16.47 -0.57
N TYR A 185 9.17 -17.45 -0.40
CA TYR A 185 7.74 -17.32 -0.56
C TYR A 185 7.01 -17.55 0.76
N ASP A 186 5.75 -17.10 0.78
CA ASP A 186 4.82 -17.40 1.87
C ASP A 186 4.64 -18.92 2.06
N GLU A 187 4.35 -19.35 3.30
CA GLU A 187 4.20 -20.76 3.64
C GLU A 187 3.15 -21.49 2.78
N ARG A 188 2.17 -20.79 2.19
CA ARG A 188 1.20 -21.37 1.25
C ARG A 188 1.88 -22.03 0.06
N PHE A 189 3.02 -21.54 -0.44
CA PHE A 189 3.77 -22.19 -1.52
C PHE A 189 4.37 -23.54 -1.13
N SER A 190 4.41 -23.84 0.17
CA SER A 190 4.82 -25.14 0.72
C SER A 190 3.62 -26.03 1.12
N ARG A 191 2.38 -25.59 0.87
CA ARG A 191 1.15 -26.24 1.35
C ARG A 191 0.07 -26.39 0.28
N VAL A 192 -0.02 -25.45 -0.65
CA VAL A 192 -1.04 -25.38 -1.68
C VAL A 192 -0.36 -25.49 -3.05
N PHE A 193 -0.63 -26.58 -3.75
CA PHE A 193 -0.07 -26.86 -5.06
C PHE A 193 -1.18 -26.83 -6.10
N LEU A 194 -1.23 -25.76 -6.90
CA LEU A 194 -2.21 -25.56 -7.97
C LEU A 194 -1.76 -26.18 -9.31
N ALA A 195 -0.70 -27.00 -9.30
CA ALA A 195 -0.22 -27.73 -10.45
C ALA A 195 -0.02 -29.21 -10.15
N ARG A 196 -0.08 -30.06 -11.19
CA ARG A 196 0.27 -31.49 -11.05
C ARG A 196 1.76 -31.68 -10.82
N ILE A 197 2.58 -30.85 -11.46
CA ILE A 197 4.03 -30.83 -11.27
C ILE A 197 4.46 -29.41 -10.93
N THR A 198 5.17 -29.25 -9.81
CA THR A 198 5.73 -27.98 -9.36
C THR A 198 7.25 -28.07 -9.38
N TYR A 199 7.92 -27.13 -10.04
CA TYR A 199 9.36 -26.97 -10.00
C TYR A 199 9.72 -25.71 -9.23
N PHE A 200 10.53 -25.82 -8.19
CA PHE A 200 11.25 -24.67 -7.62
C PHE A 200 12.63 -24.59 -8.27
N ILE A 201 12.91 -23.48 -8.95
CA ILE A 201 14.15 -23.27 -9.70
C ILE A 201 14.91 -22.13 -9.07
N SER A 202 16.05 -22.42 -8.44
CA SER A 202 16.92 -21.44 -7.79
C SER A 202 18.36 -21.58 -8.29
N TYR A 203 19.21 -20.62 -7.96
CA TYR A 203 20.65 -20.82 -8.09
C TYR A 203 21.15 -21.87 -7.10
N ASP A 204 22.25 -22.54 -7.46
CA ASP A 204 22.83 -23.65 -6.72
C ASP A 204 23.42 -23.29 -5.35
N ILE A 205 23.78 -22.02 -5.19
CA ILE A 205 24.16 -21.40 -3.92
C ILE A 205 23.04 -21.46 -2.88
N PHE A 206 21.76 -21.48 -3.27
CA PHE A 206 20.63 -21.37 -2.35
C PHE A 206 20.12 -22.73 -1.87
N GLN A 207 19.67 -22.78 -0.62
CA GLN A 207 18.91 -23.91 -0.14
C GLN A 207 17.57 -23.99 -0.90
N ASN A 208 17.26 -25.14 -1.49
CA ASN A 208 16.02 -25.34 -2.25
C ASN A 208 15.29 -26.61 -1.79
N LYS A 209 14.54 -26.48 -0.70
CA LYS A 209 13.79 -27.59 -0.10
C LYS A 209 12.56 -27.09 0.65
N ILE A 210 11.50 -27.89 0.67
CA ILE A 210 10.32 -27.64 1.50
C ILE A 210 10.51 -28.26 2.89
N ARG A 211 10.32 -27.44 3.93
CA ARG A 211 10.17 -27.92 5.31
C ARG A 211 8.70 -28.17 5.57
N LYS A 212 8.30 -29.44 5.73
CA LYS A 212 6.93 -29.78 6.11
C LYS A 212 6.61 -29.15 7.47
N THR A 213 5.59 -28.31 7.50
CA THR A 213 5.15 -27.64 8.72
C THR A 213 4.24 -28.58 9.51
N LYS A 214 4.33 -28.56 10.85
CA LYS A 214 3.37 -29.27 11.70
C LYS A 214 2.11 -28.39 11.81
N PRO A 215 0.91 -28.91 11.48
CA PRO A 215 -0.32 -28.11 11.50
C PRO A 215 -0.65 -27.56 12.90
N PHE A 216 -0.20 -28.24 13.97
CA PHE A 216 -0.37 -27.79 15.35
C PHE A 216 0.90 -28.03 16.17
N LYS A 217 1.40 -27.00 16.86
CA LYS A 217 2.62 -27.10 17.69
C LYS A 217 2.40 -27.91 18.98
N ASN A 218 1.17 -27.93 19.51
CA ASN A 218 0.85 -28.44 20.84
C ASN A 218 -0.08 -29.67 20.85
N ILE A 219 -0.41 -30.23 19.69
CA ILE A 219 -1.27 -31.43 19.59
C ILE A 219 -0.40 -32.61 19.17
N LYS A 220 -0.60 -33.78 19.80
CA LYS A 220 0.11 -34.99 19.45
C LYS A 220 -0.25 -35.40 18.03
N LYS A 221 0.74 -35.92 17.29
CA LYS A 221 0.56 -36.35 15.89
C LYS A 221 -0.51 -37.45 15.73
N SER A 222 -0.77 -38.24 16.77
CA SER A 222 -1.84 -39.25 16.79
C SER A 222 -3.25 -38.66 16.75
N ASP A 223 -3.41 -37.41 17.17
CA ASP A 223 -4.71 -36.78 17.40
C ASP A 223 -5.06 -35.79 16.26
N VAL A 224 -4.24 -35.75 15.20
CA VAL A 224 -4.40 -34.84 14.06
C VAL A 224 -4.44 -35.64 12.76
N ILE A 225 -5.52 -35.45 12.00
CA ILE A 225 -5.60 -35.90 10.60
C ILE A 225 -5.05 -34.75 9.74
N ASP A 226 -3.87 -34.96 9.14
CA ASP A 226 -3.23 -34.02 8.22
C ASP A 226 -3.15 -34.63 6.82
N ASN A 227 -4.06 -34.19 5.94
CA ASN A 227 -4.14 -34.63 4.55
C ASN A 227 -3.40 -33.70 3.58
N MET A 228 -2.71 -32.67 4.07
CA MET A 228 -2.08 -31.63 3.23
C MET A 228 -1.03 -32.20 2.27
N TYR A 229 -0.34 -33.25 2.70
CA TYR A 229 0.74 -33.88 1.93
C TYR A 229 0.43 -35.32 1.51
N GLU A 230 -0.77 -35.82 1.75
CA GLU A 230 -1.12 -37.24 1.53
C GLU A 230 -0.93 -37.65 0.07
N ASN A 231 -1.38 -36.79 -0.86
CA ASN A 231 -1.26 -36.99 -2.30
C ASN A 231 -0.11 -36.19 -2.94
N VAL A 232 0.86 -35.72 -2.14
CA VAL A 232 1.96 -34.88 -2.64
C VAL A 232 3.30 -35.60 -2.48
N ARG A 233 3.93 -35.94 -3.60
CA ARG A 233 5.29 -36.49 -3.63
C ARG A 233 6.29 -35.35 -3.76
N ILE A 234 6.98 -35.05 -2.67
CA ILE A 234 8.04 -34.04 -2.62
C ILE A 234 9.38 -34.75 -2.81
N SER A 235 10.11 -34.40 -3.86
CA SER A 235 11.46 -34.91 -4.13
C SER A 235 12.44 -34.51 -3.01
N LYS A 236 13.58 -35.19 -2.91
CA LYS A 236 14.64 -34.79 -1.97
C LYS A 236 15.11 -33.38 -2.36
N GLY A 237 14.86 -32.41 -1.49
CA GLY A 237 15.34 -31.04 -1.70
C GLY A 237 16.85 -30.95 -1.68
N ILE A 238 17.37 -29.80 -2.10
CA ILE A 238 18.80 -29.57 -2.25
C ILE A 238 19.26 -28.61 -1.15
N ASP A 239 20.35 -28.97 -0.46
CA ASP A 239 20.95 -28.14 0.56
C ASP A 239 21.78 -27.02 -0.07
N GLY A 240 21.88 -25.90 0.61
CA GLY A 240 22.59 -24.71 0.17
C GLY A 240 22.59 -23.64 1.26
N GLN A 241 23.03 -22.44 0.90
CA GLN A 241 23.05 -21.29 1.80
C GLN A 241 21.64 -20.73 2.02
N LEU A 242 21.43 -20.13 3.19
CA LEU A 242 20.20 -19.43 3.55
C LEU A 242 20.43 -17.93 3.40
N PHE A 243 19.69 -17.28 2.51
CA PHE A 243 19.86 -15.85 2.24
C PHE A 243 19.71 -15.00 3.51
N GLU A 244 18.76 -15.34 4.39
CA GLU A 244 18.56 -14.65 5.67
C GLU A 244 19.70 -14.86 6.68
N VAL A 245 20.41 -15.99 6.61
CA VAL A 245 21.55 -16.26 7.51
C VAL A 245 22.77 -15.47 7.04
N ASP A 246 23.01 -15.49 5.73
CA ASP A 246 24.21 -14.91 5.13
C ASP A 246 24.16 -13.39 4.98
N PHE A 247 22.97 -12.79 4.96
CA PHE A 247 22.83 -11.34 4.86
C PHE A 247 21.99 -10.72 5.97
N GLY A 248 21.48 -11.51 6.93
CA GLY A 248 20.44 -11.09 7.86
C GLY A 248 19.05 -11.16 7.20
N LYS A 249 17.97 -11.04 7.97
CA LYS A 249 16.66 -10.82 7.35
C LYS A 249 16.72 -9.55 6.53
N ALA A 250 16.16 -9.57 5.33
CA ALA A 250 15.77 -8.29 4.74
C ALA A 250 14.70 -7.77 5.70
N LEU A 251 15.05 -6.78 6.51
CA LEU A 251 14.03 -5.88 7.03
C LEU A 251 13.48 -5.23 5.77
N GLU A 252 12.46 -5.83 5.15
CA GLU A 252 11.38 -5.00 4.63
C GLU A 252 11.06 -4.11 5.82
N GLU A 253 11.47 -2.83 5.76
CA GLU A 253 11.47 -1.94 6.92
C GLU A 253 10.17 -2.18 7.66
N GLN A 254 10.29 -2.78 8.85
CA GLN A 254 9.12 -3.18 9.59
C GLN A 254 8.44 -1.86 9.90
N PHE A 255 7.27 -1.62 9.30
CA PHE A 255 6.60 -0.33 9.35
C PHE A 255 6.58 0.14 10.80
N GLN A 256 7.37 1.18 11.12
CA GLN A 256 7.68 1.55 12.51
C GLN A 256 6.53 2.37 13.09
N LYS A 257 5.42 1.67 13.29
CA LYS A 257 4.16 2.19 13.79
C LYS A 257 4.32 3.02 15.06
N ASP A 258 5.06 2.49 16.04
CA ASP A 258 5.27 3.15 17.32
C ASP A 258 6.07 4.45 17.18
N GLU A 259 7.06 4.49 16.28
CA GLU A 259 7.86 5.69 16.01
C GLU A 259 7.02 6.77 15.31
N ILE A 260 6.21 6.38 14.33
CA ILE A 260 5.29 7.28 13.62
C ILE A 260 4.29 7.89 14.59
N ILE A 261 3.66 7.05 15.43
CA ILE A 261 2.73 7.52 16.46
C ILE A 261 3.43 8.50 17.39
N ALA A 262 4.58 8.13 17.95
CA ALA A 262 5.33 8.98 18.87
C ALA A 262 5.72 10.34 18.24
N ARG A 263 6.10 10.35 16.96
CA ARG A 263 6.45 11.56 16.22
C ARG A 263 5.26 12.51 16.07
N HIS A 264 4.12 12.00 15.59
CA HIS A 264 2.94 12.83 15.34
C HIS A 264 2.27 13.27 16.65
N GLU A 265 2.22 12.42 17.67
CA GLU A 265 1.76 12.81 19.00
C GLU A 265 2.66 13.87 19.64
N GLY A 266 3.98 13.68 19.58
CA GLY A 266 4.96 14.64 20.11
C GLY A 266 4.90 16.00 19.42
N ASN A 267 4.63 16.03 18.11
CA ASN A 267 4.38 17.27 17.38
C ASN A 267 3.05 17.92 17.79
N SER A 268 1.98 17.15 17.92
CA SER A 268 0.67 17.67 18.33
C SER A 268 0.69 18.32 19.72
N GLN A 269 1.52 17.83 20.64
CA GLN A 269 1.66 18.39 21.99
C GLN A 269 2.15 19.84 21.99
N LYS A 270 2.91 20.26 20.97
CA LYS A 270 3.41 21.63 20.79
C LYS A 270 2.36 22.57 20.18
N LEU A 271 1.31 22.02 19.58
CA LEU A 271 0.25 22.78 18.95
C LEU A 271 -0.76 23.29 19.97
N ASN A 272 -1.50 24.32 19.61
CA ASN A 272 -2.65 24.72 20.40
C ASN A 272 -3.71 23.60 20.38
N ALA A 273 -4.53 23.48 21.42
CA ALA A 273 -5.63 22.48 21.47
C ALA A 273 -6.64 22.63 20.31
N ILE A 274 -6.54 23.71 19.56
CA ILE A 274 -7.33 24.06 18.38
C ILE A 274 -6.95 23.27 17.13
N ASP A 275 -5.68 22.90 17.02
CA ASP A 275 -5.08 22.27 15.84
C ASP A 275 -4.92 20.75 16.02
N ARG A 276 -5.31 20.21 17.19
CA ARG A 276 -5.22 18.79 17.52
C ARG A 276 -6.52 18.06 17.20
N VAL A 277 -6.40 16.86 16.63
CA VAL A 277 -7.54 15.98 16.34
C VAL A 277 -7.24 14.56 16.81
N GLU A 278 -8.22 13.91 17.43
CA GLU A 278 -8.14 12.49 17.72
C GLU A 278 -8.35 11.68 16.44
N ALA A 279 -7.36 10.87 16.09
CA ALA A 279 -7.34 10.08 14.88
C ALA A 279 -6.71 8.71 15.11
N ASN A 280 -7.02 7.79 14.20
CA ASN A 280 -6.49 6.45 14.16
C ASN A 280 -5.54 6.31 12.98
N LEU A 281 -4.48 5.53 13.16
CA LEU A 281 -3.50 5.24 12.12
C LEU A 281 -4.02 4.12 11.20
N ILE A 282 -3.95 4.35 9.90
CA ILE A 282 -4.19 3.33 8.88
C ILE A 282 -2.90 3.13 8.09
N VAL A 283 -2.45 1.89 8.00
CA VAL A 283 -1.33 1.45 7.16
C VAL A 283 -1.90 0.99 5.82
N LEU A 284 -1.28 1.45 4.74
CA LEU A 284 -1.66 1.17 3.36
C LEU A 284 -0.67 0.17 2.75
N HIS A 285 -1.08 -0.54 1.69
CA HIS A 285 -0.35 -1.70 1.12
C HIS A 285 1.12 -1.45 0.74
N ASN A 286 1.54 -0.20 0.53
CA ASN A 286 2.93 0.17 0.19
C ASN A 286 3.75 0.70 1.37
N ASN A 287 3.41 0.31 2.60
CA ASN A 287 3.96 0.90 3.82
C ASN A 287 3.72 2.41 3.93
N TYR A 288 2.78 2.95 3.16
CA TYR A 288 2.30 4.32 3.36
C TYR A 288 1.29 4.34 4.50
N TYR A 289 1.00 5.52 5.01
CA TYR A 289 0.04 5.63 6.10
C TYR A 289 -0.75 6.93 6.06
N THR A 290 -1.86 6.92 6.77
CA THR A 290 -2.70 8.10 6.95
C THR A 290 -3.36 8.09 8.32
N PHE A 291 -3.74 9.27 8.80
CA PHE A 291 -4.53 9.43 10.02
C PHE A 291 -5.98 9.74 9.67
N ILE A 292 -6.90 8.95 10.20
CA ILE A 292 -8.34 9.17 10.02
C ILE A 292 -8.97 9.61 11.35
N PRO A 293 -9.65 10.75 11.42
CA PRO A 293 -10.35 11.17 12.64
C PRO A 293 -11.47 10.18 13.01
N ILE A 294 -11.64 9.88 14.31
CA ILE A 294 -12.55 8.83 14.82
C ILE A 294 -13.99 8.94 14.27
N ASP A 295 -14.51 10.17 14.18
CA ASP A 295 -15.89 10.44 13.76
C ASP A 295 -16.07 10.65 12.24
N SER A 296 -15.01 10.45 11.47
CA SER A 296 -15.03 10.70 10.04
C SER A 296 -15.75 9.62 9.26
N LYS A 297 -16.37 10.06 8.17
CA LYS A 297 -16.91 9.18 7.13
C LYS A 297 -15.89 9.05 6.02
N LEU A 298 -15.50 7.82 5.74
CA LEU A 298 -14.59 7.45 4.67
C LEU A 298 -15.36 7.01 3.44
N ARG A 299 -14.75 7.21 2.27
CA ARG A 299 -15.25 6.73 0.99
C ARG A 299 -14.61 5.37 0.71
N LYS A 300 -15.38 4.30 0.86
CA LYS A 300 -14.98 2.92 0.64
C LYS A 300 -15.49 2.45 -0.71
N ILE A 301 -14.62 1.88 -1.53
CA ILE A 301 -14.97 1.22 -2.80
C ILE A 301 -15.11 -0.28 -2.54
N ASP A 302 -16.24 -0.87 -2.92
CA ASP A 302 -16.38 -2.32 -2.94
C ASP A 302 -15.57 -2.88 -4.11
N SER A 303 -14.60 -3.74 -3.83
CA SER A 303 -13.68 -4.30 -4.83
C SER A 303 -14.34 -5.21 -5.86
N LYS A 304 -15.60 -5.63 -5.65
CA LYS A 304 -16.34 -6.52 -6.55
C LYS A 304 -17.37 -5.79 -7.38
N THR A 305 -18.08 -4.84 -6.77
CA THR A 305 -19.14 -4.09 -7.46
C THR A 305 -18.66 -2.72 -7.93
N LEU A 306 -17.45 -2.30 -7.55
CA LEU A 306 -16.92 -0.95 -7.73
C LEU A 306 -17.90 0.12 -7.23
N HIS A 307 -18.67 -0.20 -6.19
CA HIS A 307 -19.62 0.77 -5.63
C HIS A 307 -18.97 1.58 -4.52
N LEU A 308 -19.13 2.90 -4.60
CA LEU A 308 -18.70 3.80 -3.54
C LEU A 308 -19.75 3.81 -2.42
N SER A 309 -19.30 3.53 -1.21
CA SER A 309 -20.09 3.61 0.00
C SER A 309 -19.41 4.50 1.04
N SER A 310 -20.17 4.93 2.04
CA SER A 310 -19.61 5.62 3.18
C SER A 310 -19.42 4.65 4.34
N ALA A 311 -18.21 4.53 4.85
CA ALA A 311 -17.86 3.70 6.00
C ALA A 311 -17.33 4.55 7.15
N LYS A 312 -17.48 4.08 8.39
CA LYS A 312 -16.69 4.60 9.51
C LYS A 312 -15.44 3.76 9.68
N ILE A 313 -14.43 4.29 10.39
CA ILE A 313 -13.18 3.56 10.57
C ILE A 313 -13.36 2.18 11.23
N LYS A 314 -14.27 2.09 12.20
CA LYS A 314 -14.63 0.84 12.89
C LYS A 314 -15.25 -0.23 11.98
N ASP A 315 -15.71 0.16 10.79
CA ASP A 315 -16.33 -0.72 9.81
C ASP A 315 -15.34 -1.06 8.67
N LEU A 316 -14.07 -0.63 8.79
CA LEU A 316 -13.01 -0.96 7.86
C LEU A 316 -12.29 -2.25 8.26
N GLU A 317 -11.85 -2.98 7.25
CA GLU A 317 -11.03 -4.19 7.39
C GLU A 317 -9.81 -4.13 6.45
N PRO A 318 -8.71 -4.83 6.77
CA PRO A 318 -7.63 -5.06 5.82
C PRO A 318 -8.14 -5.58 4.47
N GLY A 319 -7.64 -5.00 3.39
CA GLY A 319 -8.06 -5.25 2.01
C GLY A 319 -9.15 -4.31 1.49
N ASP A 320 -9.72 -3.45 2.32
CA ASP A 320 -10.67 -2.41 1.88
C ASP A 320 -10.00 -1.36 1.01
N TRP A 321 -10.74 -0.85 0.02
CA TRP A 321 -10.25 0.19 -0.89
C TRP A 321 -10.79 1.54 -0.48
N LEU A 322 -9.90 2.48 -0.20
CA LEU A 322 -10.24 3.83 0.25
C LEU A 322 -9.90 4.86 -0.82
N LEU A 323 -10.85 5.75 -1.09
CA LEU A 323 -10.68 6.83 -2.04
C LEU A 323 -10.25 8.11 -1.33
N PHE A 324 -9.03 8.55 -1.64
CA PHE A 324 -8.42 9.80 -1.23
C PHE A 324 -8.36 10.79 -2.40
N ARG A 325 -8.22 12.07 -2.06
CA ARG A 325 -7.98 13.14 -3.04
C ARG A 325 -6.58 13.69 -2.81
N ASN A 326 -5.82 13.86 -3.88
CA ASN A 326 -4.50 14.42 -3.83
C ASN A 326 -4.56 15.95 -3.91
N ASN A 327 -3.71 16.62 -3.12
CA ASN A 327 -3.34 18.03 -3.24
C ASN A 327 -4.47 18.99 -3.65
N THR A 328 -5.41 19.30 -2.74
CA THR A 328 -6.14 20.59 -2.82
C THR A 328 -6.89 20.88 -1.52
N ASN A 329 -6.51 21.99 -0.87
CA ASN A 329 -7.20 22.59 0.29
C ASN A 329 -8.52 23.27 -0.08
N THR A 330 -8.91 23.35 -1.35
CA THR A 330 -10.24 23.80 -1.77
C THR A 330 -11.19 22.62 -1.91
N ASP A 331 -12.29 22.66 -1.17
CA ASP A 331 -13.31 21.60 -1.18
C ASP A 331 -13.92 21.48 -2.58
N LEU A 332 -13.60 20.41 -3.32
CA LEU A 332 -14.10 20.14 -4.69
C LEU A 332 -15.61 20.30 -4.79
N ILE A 333 -16.28 19.96 -3.69
CA ILE A 333 -17.72 20.03 -3.55
C ILE A 333 -18.19 21.49 -3.65
N ILE A 334 -17.43 22.46 -3.13
CA ILE A 334 -17.72 23.90 -3.26
C ILE A 334 -17.60 24.35 -4.72
N GLU A 335 -16.52 23.99 -5.40
CA GLU A 335 -16.29 24.38 -6.80
C GLU A 335 -17.39 23.81 -7.71
N VAL A 336 -17.69 22.52 -7.57
CA VAL A 336 -18.75 21.86 -8.33
C VAL A 336 -20.13 22.42 -7.92
N ALA A 337 -20.39 22.69 -6.63
CA ALA A 337 -21.65 23.28 -6.19
C ALA A 337 -21.85 24.69 -6.76
N ASN A 338 -20.79 25.49 -6.83
CA ASN A 338 -20.83 26.82 -7.43
C ASN A 338 -21.06 26.72 -8.95
N LYS A 339 -20.41 25.77 -9.65
CA LYS A 339 -20.70 25.48 -11.07
C LYS A 339 -22.17 25.08 -11.28
N LEU A 340 -22.73 24.22 -10.43
CA LEU A 340 -24.14 23.80 -10.47
C LEU A 340 -25.14 24.92 -10.13
N LEU A 341 -24.67 26.00 -9.53
CA LEU A 341 -25.44 27.22 -9.24
C LEU A 341 -25.30 28.29 -10.32
N GLY A 342 -24.33 28.17 -11.22
CA GLY A 342 -24.05 29.21 -12.21
C GLY A 342 -23.72 30.55 -11.54
N GLU A 343 -24.19 31.65 -12.10
CA GLU A 343 -23.90 33.01 -11.61
C GLU A 343 -24.53 33.30 -10.23
N GLU A 344 -25.61 32.61 -9.86
CA GLU A 344 -26.33 32.83 -8.59
C GLU A 344 -25.50 32.48 -7.36
N HIS A 345 -24.44 31.68 -7.51
CA HIS A 345 -23.57 31.30 -6.40
C HIS A 345 -22.97 32.54 -5.69
N VAL A 346 -22.68 33.62 -6.42
CA VAL A 346 -22.09 34.84 -5.88
C VAL A 346 -23.00 35.45 -4.80
N ASN A 347 -24.30 35.52 -5.08
CA ASN A 347 -25.28 36.08 -4.16
C ASN A 347 -25.46 35.20 -2.91
N HIS A 348 -25.57 33.89 -3.08
CA HIS A 348 -25.71 33.00 -1.92
C HIS A 348 -24.43 32.96 -1.06
N ARG A 349 -23.25 32.96 -1.68
CA ARG A 349 -21.97 33.05 -0.96
C ARG A 349 -21.79 34.39 -0.24
N LYS A 350 -22.35 35.49 -0.76
CA LYS A 350 -22.40 36.79 -0.07
C LYS A 350 -23.17 36.66 1.25
N TRP A 351 -24.34 36.04 1.25
CA TRP A 351 -25.13 35.80 2.47
C TRP A 351 -24.41 34.88 3.46
N GLN A 352 -23.74 33.83 2.97
CA GLN A 352 -22.90 32.97 3.81
C GLN A 352 -21.77 33.77 4.49
N LYS A 353 -21.10 34.66 3.75
CA LYS A 353 -20.03 35.52 4.29
C LYS A 353 -20.54 36.51 5.32
N ILE A 354 -21.76 37.02 5.17
CA ILE A 354 -22.35 38.02 6.09
C ILE A 354 -22.45 37.46 7.52
N TRP A 355 -23.08 36.30 7.70
CA TRP A 355 -23.25 35.74 9.05
C TRP A 355 -21.92 35.28 9.65
N LYS A 356 -21.03 34.69 8.85
CA LYS A 356 -19.69 34.28 9.29
C LYS A 356 -18.83 35.44 9.73
N ARG A 357 -18.84 36.55 8.99
CA ARG A 357 -18.09 37.76 9.35
C ARG A 357 -18.57 38.33 10.67
N LYS A 358 -19.89 38.33 10.91
CA LYS A 358 -20.46 38.80 12.19
C LYS A 358 -20.08 37.89 13.35
N LEU A 359 -20.15 36.57 13.15
CA LEU A 359 -19.70 35.59 14.14
C LEU A 359 -18.21 35.75 14.45
N ARG A 360 -17.36 35.83 13.43
CA ARG A 360 -15.90 36.02 13.58
C ARG A 360 -15.58 37.30 14.35
N HIS A 361 -16.20 38.42 13.99
CA HIS A 361 -16.01 39.69 14.69
C HIS A 361 -16.40 39.60 16.17
N LEU A 362 -17.49 38.88 16.51
CA LEU A 362 -17.89 38.70 17.91
C LEU A 362 -16.92 37.79 18.68
N ILE A 363 -16.34 36.79 18.03
CA ILE A 363 -15.30 35.93 18.61
C ILE A 363 -14.05 36.76 18.90
N GLU A 364 -13.55 37.51 17.91
CA GLU A 364 -12.36 38.37 18.04
C GLU A 364 -12.55 39.41 19.15
N LYS A 365 -13.74 40.02 19.25
CA LYS A 365 -14.03 41.05 20.25
C LYS A 365 -14.14 40.51 21.68
N ASN A 366 -14.74 39.34 21.87
CA ASN A 366 -15.13 38.85 23.20
C ASN A 366 -14.30 37.67 23.70
N GLY A 367 -13.54 37.02 22.83
CA GLY A 367 -12.87 35.75 23.09
C GLY A 367 -13.80 34.54 22.97
N GLU A 368 -13.21 33.39 22.59
CA GLU A 368 -13.93 32.15 22.29
C GLU A 368 -14.79 31.65 23.46
N GLU A 369 -14.24 31.61 24.68
CA GLU A 369 -14.96 31.08 25.85
C GLU A 369 -16.22 31.87 26.21
N LYS A 370 -16.15 33.21 26.11
CA LYS A 370 -17.32 34.06 26.36
C LYS A 370 -18.36 33.84 25.26
N MET A 371 -17.91 33.69 24.01
CA MET A 371 -18.81 33.43 22.89
C MET A 371 -19.51 32.07 23.03
N ILE A 372 -18.79 31.01 23.42
CA ILE A 372 -19.36 29.68 23.67
C ILE A 372 -20.44 29.76 24.76
N ARG A 373 -20.15 30.42 25.90
CA ARG A 373 -21.13 30.60 26.98
C ARG A 373 -22.37 31.38 26.51
N TYR A 374 -22.16 32.44 25.73
CA TYR A 374 -23.24 33.23 25.16
C TYR A 374 -24.13 32.39 24.21
N LEU A 375 -23.52 31.63 23.30
CA LEU A 375 -24.26 30.79 22.34
C LEU A 375 -25.05 29.68 23.06
N LYS A 376 -24.46 29.03 24.07
CA LYS A 376 -25.18 28.06 24.91
C LYS A 376 -26.39 28.66 25.60
N LYS A 377 -26.25 29.88 26.16
CA LYS A 377 -27.37 30.60 26.80
C LYS A 377 -28.49 30.95 25.82
N ASN A 378 -28.16 31.12 24.54
CA ASN A 378 -29.13 31.36 23.45
C ASN A 378 -29.59 30.07 22.75
N GLY A 379 -29.53 28.91 23.43
CA GLY A 379 -30.12 27.66 22.93
C GLY A 379 -29.24 26.87 21.95
N ILE A 380 -27.95 27.21 21.82
CA ILE A 380 -27.00 26.50 20.96
C ILE A 380 -26.12 25.62 21.85
N THR A 381 -26.70 24.50 22.30
CA THR A 381 -26.07 23.58 23.26
C THR A 381 -24.80 22.91 22.72
N THR A 382 -24.69 22.78 21.39
CA THR A 382 -23.53 22.21 20.70
C THR A 382 -22.34 23.16 20.63
N ALA A 383 -22.45 24.40 21.10
CA ALA A 383 -21.32 25.34 21.07
C ALA A 383 -20.16 24.82 21.92
N ASN A 384 -19.02 24.61 21.27
CA ASN A 384 -17.75 24.24 21.89
C ASN A 384 -16.62 24.80 20.99
N PRO A 385 -15.35 24.78 21.42
CA PRO A 385 -14.26 25.35 20.64
C PRO A 385 -14.17 24.76 19.22
N GLN A 386 -14.30 23.44 19.08
CA GLN A 386 -14.25 22.75 17.78
C GLN A 386 -15.37 23.17 16.82
N ASN A 387 -16.60 23.23 17.31
CA ASN A 387 -17.76 23.61 16.50
C ASN A 387 -17.70 25.08 16.11
N LEU A 388 -17.25 25.95 17.02
CA LEU A 388 -17.10 27.37 16.74
C LEU A 388 -16.11 27.61 15.59
N ARG A 389 -14.97 26.89 15.60
CA ARG A 389 -14.04 26.88 14.47
C ARG A 389 -14.69 26.42 13.18
N ASN A 390 -15.36 25.26 13.22
CA ASN A 390 -15.95 24.68 12.03
C ASN A 390 -16.98 25.63 11.40
N TRP A 391 -17.76 26.35 12.20
CA TRP A 391 -18.77 27.29 11.68
C TRP A 391 -18.18 28.49 10.94
N ILE A 392 -16.98 28.95 11.31
CA ILE A 392 -16.33 30.11 10.67
C ILE A 392 -15.50 29.77 9.43
N LYS A 393 -15.20 28.48 9.21
CA LYS A 393 -14.51 27.97 8.02
C LYS A 393 -15.35 28.19 6.75
N GLU A 394 -14.72 28.38 5.58
CA GLU A 394 -15.42 28.67 4.30
C GLU A 394 -16.40 27.55 3.91
N GLU A 395 -16.06 26.31 4.20
CA GLU A 395 -16.79 25.09 3.84
C GLU A 395 -18.11 24.93 4.61
N SER A 396 -18.19 25.47 5.83
CA SER A 396 -19.40 25.35 6.65
C SER A 396 -20.53 26.22 6.10
N ILE A 397 -21.59 25.61 5.58
CA ILE A 397 -22.73 26.35 5.02
C ILE A 397 -23.73 26.76 6.11
N SER A 398 -23.96 25.88 7.09
CA SER A 398 -24.93 26.06 8.18
C SER A 398 -24.59 25.15 9.36
N MET A 399 -25.41 25.17 10.42
CA MET A 399 -25.20 24.35 11.62
C MET A 399 -26.53 23.86 12.22
N LYS A 400 -26.45 22.91 13.16
CA LYS A 400 -27.61 22.57 13.99
C LYS A 400 -28.08 23.79 14.76
N SER A 401 -29.39 24.03 14.79
CA SER A 401 -30.00 25.22 15.40
C SER A 401 -29.52 26.53 14.77
N PHE A 402 -29.38 26.57 13.44
CA PHE A 402 -28.93 27.76 12.71
C PHE A 402 -29.80 29.00 12.98
N ASP A 403 -31.10 28.82 13.14
CA ASP A 403 -32.04 29.90 13.46
C ASP A 403 -31.67 30.59 14.78
N ASN A 404 -31.36 29.79 15.81
CA ASN A 404 -30.90 30.30 17.10
C ASN A 404 -29.58 31.08 16.97
N LEU A 405 -28.70 30.67 16.04
CA LEU A 405 -27.47 31.42 15.76
C LEU A 405 -27.80 32.79 15.18
N LEU A 406 -28.65 32.87 14.15
CA LEU A 406 -28.97 34.14 13.50
C LEU A 406 -29.65 35.12 14.45
N VAL A 407 -30.52 34.62 15.34
CA VAL A 407 -31.13 35.38 16.44
C VAL A 407 -30.05 35.84 17.43
N ALA A 408 -29.16 34.95 17.87
CA ALA A 408 -28.07 35.29 18.80
C ALA A 408 -27.10 36.32 18.21
N LEU A 409 -26.91 36.29 16.89
CA LEU A 409 -26.14 37.28 16.13
C LEU A 409 -26.91 38.59 15.88
N LYS A 410 -28.17 38.70 16.32
CA LYS A 410 -29.00 39.91 16.20
C LYS A 410 -29.15 40.37 14.75
N PHE A 411 -29.49 39.47 13.84
CA PHE A 411 -29.99 39.86 12.51
C PHE A 411 -31.49 40.18 12.59
N ASP A 412 -31.97 41.11 11.78
CA ASP A 412 -33.41 41.37 11.58
C ASP A 412 -34.09 40.21 10.83
N GLU A 413 -35.41 40.13 10.91
CA GLU A 413 -36.18 39.00 10.35
C GLU A 413 -36.02 38.84 8.83
N GLU A 414 -35.91 39.94 8.08
CA GLU A 414 -35.73 39.90 6.63
C GLU A 414 -34.36 39.32 6.28
N THR A 415 -33.30 39.81 6.93
CA THR A 415 -31.94 39.30 6.76
C THR A 415 -31.82 37.84 7.20
N GLN A 416 -32.53 37.43 8.26
CA GLN A 416 -32.56 36.03 8.69
C GLN A 416 -33.11 35.11 7.60
N LYS A 417 -34.23 35.49 6.96
CA LYS A 417 -34.85 34.72 5.88
C LYS A 417 -33.91 34.56 4.67
N GLU A 418 -33.27 35.64 4.24
CA GLU A 418 -32.31 35.61 3.13
C GLU A 418 -31.11 34.69 3.39
N ILE A 419 -30.56 34.74 4.61
CA ILE A 419 -29.45 33.87 5.03
C ILE A 419 -29.90 32.42 5.10
N GLN A 420 -31.09 32.13 5.66
CA GLN A 420 -31.64 30.79 5.75
C GLN A 420 -31.86 30.18 4.37
N GLU A 421 -32.53 30.92 3.47
CA GLU A 421 -32.84 30.44 2.14
C GLU A 421 -31.57 30.22 1.32
N SER A 422 -30.63 31.16 1.36
CA SER A 422 -29.32 30.98 0.71
C SER A 422 -28.54 29.79 1.26
N SER A 423 -28.60 29.55 2.58
CA SER A 423 -27.93 28.40 3.21
C SER A 423 -28.60 27.08 2.81
N ARG A 424 -29.93 27.06 2.65
CA ARG A 424 -30.69 25.90 2.17
C ARG A 424 -30.33 25.55 0.73
N ILE A 425 -30.27 26.56 -0.14
CA ILE A 425 -29.88 26.41 -1.56
C ILE A 425 -28.43 25.91 -1.67
N LEU A 426 -27.50 26.56 -0.96
CA LEU A 426 -26.09 26.14 -0.94
C LEU A 426 -25.94 24.70 -0.44
N ASN A 427 -26.60 24.32 0.66
CA ASN A 427 -26.55 22.94 1.17
C ASN A 427 -27.07 21.93 0.14
N SER A 428 -28.21 22.23 -0.50
CA SER A 428 -28.79 21.36 -1.52
C SER A 428 -27.81 21.12 -2.67
N LYS A 429 -27.17 22.20 -3.15
CA LYS A 429 -26.20 22.15 -4.24
C LYS A 429 -24.89 21.49 -3.82
N HIS A 430 -24.47 21.66 -2.57
CA HIS A 430 -23.33 20.95 -1.99
C HIS A 430 -23.58 19.44 -1.94
N ILE A 431 -24.77 19.01 -1.52
CA ILE A 431 -25.16 17.60 -1.52
C ILE A 431 -25.22 17.06 -2.96
N GLN A 432 -25.80 17.84 -3.88
CA GLN A 432 -25.87 17.49 -5.30
C GLN A 432 -24.47 17.35 -5.92
N ALA A 433 -23.58 18.29 -5.64
CA ALA A 433 -22.19 18.26 -6.07
C ALA A 433 -21.47 17.01 -5.54
N GLY A 434 -21.62 16.70 -4.26
CA GLY A 434 -21.05 15.50 -3.66
C GLY A 434 -21.49 14.21 -4.36
N ARG A 435 -22.80 14.07 -4.64
CA ARG A 435 -23.36 12.92 -5.39
C ARG A 435 -22.85 12.87 -6.83
N PHE A 436 -22.82 14.02 -7.49
CA PHE A 436 -22.36 14.13 -8.88
C PHE A 436 -20.89 13.73 -9.02
N ILE A 437 -20.02 14.25 -8.13
CA ILE A 437 -18.60 13.87 -8.06
C ILE A 437 -18.47 12.36 -7.84
N THR A 438 -19.18 11.81 -6.85
CA THR A 438 -19.14 10.36 -6.56
C THR A 438 -19.51 9.54 -7.79
N ASN A 439 -20.60 9.87 -8.49
CA ASN A 439 -21.04 9.10 -9.65
C ASN A 439 -20.05 9.16 -10.82
N GLN A 440 -19.39 10.28 -11.02
CA GLN A 440 -18.42 10.43 -12.10
C GLN A 440 -17.10 9.73 -11.78
N LEU A 441 -16.60 9.82 -10.54
CA LEU A 441 -15.43 9.06 -10.10
C LEU A 441 -15.65 7.56 -10.27
N LEU A 442 -16.88 7.08 -10.11
CA LEU A 442 -17.24 5.69 -10.37
C LEU A 442 -17.22 5.31 -11.86
N ASN A 443 -17.61 6.23 -12.75
CA ASN A 443 -17.55 6.00 -14.19
C ASN A 443 -16.10 6.01 -14.72
N GLU A 444 -15.19 6.62 -13.97
CA GLU A 444 -13.76 6.67 -14.29
C GLU A 444 -13.01 5.41 -13.81
N LEU A 445 -13.63 4.54 -12.99
CA LEU A 445 -13.04 3.26 -12.60
C LEU A 445 -13.15 2.26 -13.74
N ASP A 446 -12.07 2.10 -14.49
CA ASP A 446 -11.94 1.08 -15.52
C ASP A 446 -11.15 -0.15 -15.02
N GLU A 447 -11.06 -1.18 -15.87
CA GLU A 447 -10.33 -2.42 -15.57
C GLU A 447 -8.84 -2.14 -15.27
N THR A 448 -8.24 -1.10 -15.86
CA THR A 448 -6.82 -0.77 -15.65
C THR A 448 -6.58 -0.20 -14.25
N ILE A 449 -7.51 0.58 -13.70
CA ILE A 449 -7.43 1.06 -12.31
C ILE A 449 -7.58 -0.10 -11.33
N VAL A 450 -8.45 -1.06 -11.64
CA VAL A 450 -8.63 -2.28 -10.84
C VAL A 450 -7.37 -3.14 -10.86
N GLU A 451 -6.77 -3.35 -12.02
CA GLU A 451 -5.49 -4.06 -12.17
C GLU A 451 -4.38 -3.36 -11.38
N ASN A 452 -4.25 -2.04 -11.51
CA ASN A 452 -3.27 -1.26 -10.74
C ASN A 452 -3.47 -1.39 -9.21
N LEU A 453 -4.72 -1.40 -8.74
CA LEU A 453 -5.03 -1.61 -7.33
C LEU A 453 -4.69 -3.02 -6.84
N ILE A 454 -4.89 -4.02 -7.70
CA ILE A 454 -4.56 -5.42 -7.41
C ILE A 454 -3.04 -5.62 -7.37
N ASP A 455 -2.31 -4.99 -8.29
CA ASP A 455 -0.87 -5.19 -8.50
C ASP A 455 -0.04 -4.36 -7.54
N ASN A 456 -0.39 -3.08 -7.40
CA ASN A 456 0.40 -2.10 -6.66
C ASN A 456 -0.21 -1.73 -5.31
N GLY A 457 -1.45 -2.15 -5.02
CA GLY A 457 -2.16 -1.73 -3.80
C GLY A 457 -2.59 -0.27 -3.79
N TYR A 458 -2.42 0.44 -4.91
CA TYR A 458 -2.93 1.80 -5.10
C TYR A 458 -3.16 2.08 -6.59
N ALA A 459 -3.99 3.07 -6.87
CA ALA A 459 -4.13 3.63 -8.22
C ALA A 459 -4.37 5.14 -8.12
N THR A 460 -3.74 5.89 -9.03
CA THR A 460 -3.95 7.33 -9.16
C THR A 460 -4.63 7.61 -10.48
N PHE A 461 -5.67 8.45 -10.47
CA PHE A 461 -6.35 8.89 -11.68
C PHE A 461 -6.75 10.36 -11.59
N THR A 462 -6.98 10.98 -12.75
CA THR A 462 -7.44 12.36 -12.87
C THR A 462 -8.85 12.39 -13.44
N SER A 463 -9.66 13.33 -12.95
CA SER A 463 -11.02 13.52 -13.45
C SER A 463 -11.08 14.77 -14.32
N PRO A 464 -11.62 14.71 -15.56
CA PRO A 464 -11.82 15.89 -16.40
C PRO A 464 -12.83 16.90 -15.83
N LEU A 465 -13.55 16.57 -14.74
CA LEU A 465 -14.51 17.48 -14.10
C LEU A 465 -13.89 18.76 -13.55
N VAL A 466 -12.66 18.65 -13.06
CA VAL A 466 -11.90 19.76 -12.48
C VAL A 466 -10.45 19.61 -12.88
N GLU A 467 -10.04 20.52 -13.76
CA GLU A 467 -8.68 20.64 -14.25
C GLU A 467 -7.69 20.68 -13.08
N GLY A 468 -6.77 19.71 -13.03
CA GLY A 468 -5.77 19.58 -11.97
C GLY A 468 -6.17 18.76 -10.74
N ALA A 469 -7.41 18.24 -10.65
CA ALA A 469 -7.79 17.35 -9.56
C ALA A 469 -7.32 15.90 -9.83
N SER A 470 -6.57 15.32 -8.89
CA SER A 470 -6.19 13.90 -8.91
C SER A 470 -6.70 13.18 -7.66
N PHE A 471 -6.99 11.89 -7.82
CA PHE A 471 -7.52 11.01 -6.80
C PHE A 471 -6.64 9.79 -6.66
N ASN A 472 -6.51 9.31 -5.43
CA ASN A 472 -5.84 8.06 -5.11
C ASN A 472 -6.86 7.07 -4.57
N ILE A 473 -6.80 5.84 -5.03
CA ILE A 473 -7.41 4.71 -4.35
C ILE A 473 -6.27 3.95 -3.70
N GLU A 474 -6.39 3.64 -2.42
CA GLU A 474 -5.36 2.94 -1.65
C GLU A 474 -6.00 1.72 -0.98
N VAL A 475 -5.27 0.61 -0.94
CA VAL A 475 -5.69 -0.62 -0.27
C VAL A 475 -5.20 -0.59 1.17
N VAL A 476 -6.12 -0.79 2.12
CA VAL A 476 -5.82 -0.88 3.55
C VAL A 476 -5.06 -2.18 3.83
N ASP A 477 -3.95 -2.09 4.57
CA ASP A 477 -3.16 -3.24 5.02
C ASP A 477 -3.36 -3.51 6.51
N GLU A 478 -3.28 -2.47 7.34
CA GLU A 478 -3.49 -2.56 8.80
C GLU A 478 -4.24 -1.33 9.32
N ILE A 479 -4.96 -1.49 10.44
CA ILE A 479 -5.65 -0.41 11.13
C ILE A 479 -5.28 -0.44 12.62
N ASP A 480 -4.82 0.68 13.16
CA ASP A 480 -4.73 0.91 14.60
C ASP A 480 -5.97 1.62 15.12
N TYR A 481 -6.79 0.89 15.87
CA TYR A 481 -7.97 1.47 16.51
C TYR A 481 -7.66 2.26 17.79
N THR A 482 -6.41 2.33 18.22
CA THR A 482 -5.97 3.19 19.32
C THR A 482 -6.00 4.64 18.86
N PRO A 483 -6.85 5.49 19.45
CA PRO A 483 -6.91 6.89 19.05
C PRO A 483 -5.72 7.66 19.63
N ILE A 484 -5.11 8.48 18.79
CA ILE A 484 -3.99 9.35 19.14
C ILE A 484 -4.30 10.80 18.75
N LEU A 485 -3.61 11.77 19.37
CA LEU A 485 -3.75 13.18 18.99
C LEU A 485 -2.72 13.55 17.92
N VAL A 486 -3.17 14.04 16.78
CA VAL A 486 -2.33 14.49 15.66
C VAL A 486 -2.67 15.92 15.24
N ASP A 487 -1.82 16.56 14.43
CA ASP A 487 -2.15 17.82 13.77
C ASP A 487 -3.32 17.61 12.80
N TYR A 488 -4.26 18.55 12.76
CA TYR A 488 -5.32 18.58 11.75
C TYR A 488 -4.78 18.51 10.32
N CYS A 489 -3.58 19.01 10.05
CA CYS A 489 -2.94 18.95 8.73
C CYS A 489 -2.46 17.54 8.35
N ASP A 490 -2.28 16.66 9.33
CA ASP A 490 -1.80 15.30 9.11
C ASP A 490 -2.93 14.34 8.70
N VAL A 491 -4.19 14.71 8.96
CA VAL A 491 -5.35 13.84 8.72
C VAL A 491 -5.71 13.78 7.23
N PHE A 492 -6.09 12.59 6.75
CA PHE A 492 -6.34 12.29 5.33
C PHE A 492 -5.16 12.53 4.38
N THR A 493 -4.01 12.99 4.90
CA THR A 493 -2.76 13.07 4.16
C THR A 493 -2.17 11.68 4.06
N ILE A 494 -1.76 11.29 2.85
CA ILE A 494 -1.04 10.03 2.61
C ILE A 494 0.44 10.34 2.79
N TRP A 495 1.01 9.78 3.85
CA TRP A 495 2.41 9.89 4.18
C TRP A 495 3.17 8.71 3.61
N ARG A 496 4.29 9.02 2.97
CA ARG A 496 5.23 8.01 2.49
C ARG A 496 6.21 7.73 3.63
N TYR A 497 6.29 6.47 4.03
CA TYR A 497 7.28 5.99 4.99
C TYR A 497 8.68 6.08 4.37
#